data_AF-A0A7C4B4A7-F1
#
_entry.id   AF-A0A7C4B4A7-F1
#
_cell.length_a   1.000
_cell.length_b   1.000
_cell.length_c   1.000
_cell.angle_alpha   90.00
_cell.angle_beta   90.00
_cell.angle_gamma   90.00
#
_symmetry.space_group_name_H-M   'P 1'
#
loop_
_entity.id
_entity.type
_entity.pdbx_description
1 polymer ?
#
loop_
_entity_poly.entity_id
_entity_poly.type
_entity_poly.pdbx_seq_one_letter_code
_entity_poly.pdbx_strand_id
1 'polypeptide(L)'
;MREKQESLVKGTALAVLMVLVIISSSFVSAERTWGAERSTPAPKAWPDGGVFKIGFQSDLKSLNPCVASDVWSWNVIGLVYDTLARTSKDTMEPIPWVAENWSEDTPD
;
A
#
# COMPACT_ATOMS: atom_id res chain seq x y z
N MET A 1 36.17 -24.34 39.24
CA MET A 1 36.06 -22.85 39.08
C MET A 1 36.20 -22.39 37.62
N ARG A 2 37.09 -23.00 36.81
CA ARG A 2 37.32 -22.66 35.39
C ARG A 2 36.09 -22.86 34.49
N GLU A 3 35.35 -23.96 34.66
CA GLU A 3 34.13 -24.24 33.87
C GLU A 3 33.01 -23.22 34.08
N LYS A 4 32.88 -22.69 35.31
CA LYS A 4 31.89 -21.64 35.62
C LYS A 4 32.26 -20.29 35.00
N GLN A 5 33.55 -20.03 34.80
CA GLN A 5 34.03 -18.84 34.09
C GLN A 5 33.79 -18.96 32.58
N GLU A 6 34.00 -20.15 32.01
CA GLU A 6 33.77 -20.40 30.58
C GLU A 6 32.27 -20.34 30.21
N SER A 7 31.37 -20.83 31.07
CA SER A 7 29.93 -20.70 30.82
C SER A 7 29.45 -19.25 30.95
N LEU A 8 30.03 -18.48 31.86
CA LEU A 8 29.73 -17.06 32.02
C LEU A 8 30.20 -16.25 30.80
N VAL A 9 31.41 -16.50 30.31
CA VAL A 9 31.97 -15.83 29.12
C VAL A 9 31.20 -16.21 27.85
N LYS A 10 30.79 -17.46 27.70
CA LYS A 10 29.95 -17.89 26.58
C LYS A 10 28.57 -17.23 26.63
N GLY A 11 27.97 -17.12 27.81
CA GLY A 11 26.68 -16.45 28.01
C GLY A 11 26.73 -14.96 27.70
N THR A 12 27.79 -14.25 28.13
CA THR A 12 27.96 -12.83 27.81
C THR A 12 28.26 -12.59 26.33
N ALA A 13 29.07 -13.44 25.70
CA ALA A 13 29.34 -13.36 24.26
C ALA A 13 28.06 -13.55 23.42
N LEU A 14 27.19 -14.49 23.82
CA LEU A 14 25.91 -14.73 23.12
C LEU A 14 24.95 -13.54 23.28
N ALA A 15 24.90 -12.93 24.46
CA ALA A 15 24.08 -11.75 24.71
C ALA A 15 24.56 -10.54 23.90
N VAL A 16 25.86 -10.31 23.80
CA VAL A 16 26.44 -9.24 22.97
C VAL A 16 26.13 -9.48 21.49
N LEU A 17 26.22 -10.72 21.02
CA LEU A 17 25.89 -11.07 19.65
C LEU A 17 24.40 -10.84 19.34
N MET A 18 23.50 -11.20 20.24
CA MET A 18 22.06 -10.92 20.08
C MET A 18 21.77 -9.42 20.04
N VAL A 19 22.42 -8.63 20.91
CA VAL A 19 22.24 -7.17 20.91
C VAL A 19 22.73 -6.55 19.60
N LEU A 20 23.87 -7.03 19.05
CA LEU A 20 24.37 -6.57 17.75
C LEU A 20 23.40 -6.92 16.60
N VAL A 21 22.81 -8.11 16.63
CA VAL A 21 21.79 -8.51 15.63
C VAL A 21 20.55 -7.62 15.73
N ILE A 22 20.04 -7.35 16.93
CA ILE A 22 18.85 -6.49 17.14
C ILE A 22 19.11 -5.04 16.67
N ILE A 23 20.31 -4.51 16.93
CA ILE A 23 20.68 -3.16 16.48
C ILE A 23 20.74 -3.12 14.94
N SER A 24 21.30 -4.15 14.28
CA SER A 24 21.38 -4.18 12.81
C SER A 24 20.01 -4.21 12.11
N SER A 25 19.01 -4.85 12.72
CA SER A 25 17.62 -4.88 12.22
C SER A 25 16.98 -3.49 12.18
N SER A 26 17.41 -2.57 13.04
CA SER A 26 16.90 -1.20 13.11
C SER A 26 17.52 -0.28 12.05
N PHE A 27 18.70 -0.62 11.52
CA PHE A 27 19.37 0.18 10.47
C PHE A 27 18.82 -0.08 9.07
N VAL A 28 18.29 -1.27 8.77
CA VAL A 28 17.66 -1.58 7.47
C VAL A 28 16.35 -0.79 7.24
N SER A 29 15.67 -0.36 8.31
CA SER A 29 14.46 0.47 8.20
C SER A 29 14.75 1.95 7.95
N ALA A 30 15.91 2.47 8.37
CA ALA A 30 16.27 3.87 8.19
C ALA A 30 16.70 4.20 6.74
N GLU A 31 17.29 3.25 6.02
CA GLU A 31 17.69 3.46 4.62
C GLU A 31 16.50 3.46 3.64
N ARG A 32 15.39 2.77 3.98
CA ARG A 32 14.16 2.80 3.18
C ARG A 32 13.41 4.12 3.28
N THR A 33 13.61 4.88 4.35
CA THR A 33 12.98 6.18 4.55
C THR A 33 13.86 7.35 4.12
N TRP A 34 15.19 7.23 4.20
CA TRP A 34 16.11 8.34 3.82
C TRP A 34 16.32 8.58 2.32
N GLY A 35 15.77 7.73 1.44
CA GLY A 35 15.75 7.98 0.00
C GLY A 35 14.47 8.64 -0.53
N ALA A 36 13.40 8.70 0.28
CA ALA A 36 12.07 9.15 -0.16
C ALA A 36 11.84 10.65 0.04
N GLU A 37 12.73 11.35 0.74
CA GLU A 37 12.59 12.77 1.07
C GLU A 37 13.38 13.67 0.12
N ARG A 38 13.39 13.32 -1.17
CA ARG A 38 13.57 14.34 -2.21
C ARG A 38 12.27 15.12 -2.27
N SER A 39 12.21 16.18 -1.48
CA SER A 39 11.12 17.16 -1.46
C SER A 39 10.82 17.61 -2.88
N THR A 40 9.83 16.97 -3.49
CA THR A 40 9.09 17.54 -4.61
C THR A 40 8.59 18.90 -4.12
N PRO A 41 8.87 20.00 -4.83
CA PRO A 41 8.29 21.29 -4.45
C PRO A 41 6.78 21.12 -4.30
N ALA A 42 6.20 21.77 -3.28
CA ALA A 42 4.77 21.78 -2.98
C ALA A 42 3.97 21.87 -4.29
N PRO A 43 2.86 21.10 -4.47
CA PRO A 43 2.21 21.00 -5.76
C PRO A 43 1.76 22.39 -6.21
N LYS A 44 2.54 22.99 -7.10
CA LYS A 44 2.09 24.04 -8.00
C LYS A 44 0.82 23.49 -8.62
N ALA A 45 -0.32 24.18 -8.46
CA ALA A 45 -1.54 23.81 -9.16
C ALA A 45 -1.15 23.67 -10.64
N TRP A 46 -1.09 22.44 -11.14
CA TRP A 46 -0.58 22.14 -12.47
C TRP A 46 -1.65 22.61 -13.45
N PRO A 47 -1.46 23.75 -14.14
CA PRO A 47 -2.54 24.34 -14.94
C PRO A 47 -2.88 23.47 -16.15
N ASP A 48 -1.95 22.60 -16.57
CA ASP A 48 -1.98 21.89 -17.86
C ASP A 48 -1.76 20.37 -17.73
N GLY A 49 -2.09 19.81 -16.56
CA GLY A 49 -1.94 18.37 -16.31
C GLY A 49 -0.53 17.97 -15.85
N GLY A 50 -0.39 16.67 -15.56
CA GLY A 50 0.81 16.08 -14.99
C GLY A 50 0.78 14.56 -15.11
N VAL A 51 1.94 13.93 -14.90
CA VAL A 51 2.06 12.47 -14.98
C VAL A 51 2.00 11.88 -13.58
N PHE A 52 0.92 11.15 -13.29
CA PHE A 52 0.82 10.34 -12.07
C PHE A 52 1.39 8.94 -12.31
N LYS A 53 2.38 8.54 -11.52
CA LYS A 53 3.03 7.22 -11.62
C LYS A 53 2.70 6.42 -10.37
N ILE A 54 2.10 5.24 -10.55
CA ILE A 54 1.77 4.29 -9.48
C ILE A 54 2.48 2.97 -9.78
N GLY A 55 3.08 2.37 -8.77
CA GLY A 55 3.64 1.01 -8.85
C GLY A 55 2.64 -0.03 -8.37
N PHE A 56 2.58 -1.18 -9.04
CA PHE A 56 1.80 -2.35 -8.63
C PHE A 56 2.71 -3.50 -8.19
N GLN A 57 2.23 -4.36 -7.30
CA GLN A 57 3.01 -5.51 -6.83
C GLN A 57 3.15 -6.60 -7.90
N SER A 58 2.16 -6.75 -8.76
CA SER A 58 2.19 -7.66 -9.91
C SER A 58 1.55 -7.00 -11.13
N ASP A 59 1.79 -7.58 -12.30
CA ASP A 59 1.15 -7.14 -13.54
C ASP A 59 -0.36 -7.43 -13.53
N LEU A 60 -1.08 -6.77 -14.44
CA LEU A 60 -2.52 -6.93 -14.65
C LEU A 60 -2.80 -8.28 -15.32
N LYS A 61 -3.80 -9.00 -14.83
CA LYS A 61 -4.16 -10.32 -15.40
C LYS A 61 -5.23 -10.22 -16.48
N SER A 62 -6.19 -9.32 -16.31
CA SER A 62 -7.29 -9.11 -17.26
C SER A 62 -7.91 -7.73 -17.07
N LEU A 63 -8.23 -7.05 -18.18
CA LEU A 63 -9.02 -5.82 -18.17
C LEU A 63 -10.50 -6.05 -18.46
N ASN A 64 -10.92 -7.30 -18.70
CA ASN A 64 -12.33 -7.62 -18.83
C ASN A 64 -12.95 -7.76 -17.42
N PRO A 65 -13.84 -6.84 -17.00
CA PRO A 65 -14.41 -6.83 -15.66
C PRO A 65 -15.24 -8.09 -15.34
N CYS A 66 -15.74 -8.79 -16.36
CA CYS A 66 -16.53 -10.01 -16.15
C CYS A 66 -15.69 -11.23 -15.72
N VAL A 67 -14.36 -11.17 -15.86
CA VAL A 67 -13.45 -12.28 -15.53
C VAL A 67 -12.28 -11.86 -14.63
N ALA A 68 -12.11 -10.57 -14.38
CA ALA A 68 -11.06 -10.05 -13.51
C ALA A 68 -11.31 -10.44 -12.05
N SER A 69 -10.28 -10.94 -11.38
CA SER A 69 -10.37 -11.45 -10.00
C SER A 69 -9.27 -10.95 -9.08
N ASP A 70 -8.26 -10.25 -9.60
CA ASP A 70 -7.17 -9.69 -8.82
C ASP A 70 -7.35 -8.18 -8.58
N VAL A 71 -6.83 -7.73 -7.44
CA VAL A 71 -6.98 -6.34 -6.96
C VAL A 71 -6.33 -5.33 -7.92
N TRP A 72 -5.20 -5.68 -8.55
CA TRP A 72 -4.46 -4.75 -9.41
C TRP A 72 -5.20 -4.48 -10.72
N SER A 73 -5.78 -5.51 -11.33
CA SER A 73 -6.70 -5.36 -12.46
C SER A 73 -7.88 -4.46 -12.09
N TRP A 74 -8.50 -4.66 -10.93
CA TRP A 74 -9.64 -3.83 -10.49
C TRP A 74 -9.29 -2.35 -10.29
N ASN A 75 -8.07 -2.05 -9.82
CA ASN A 75 -7.59 -0.66 -9.70
C ASN A 75 -7.50 0.06 -11.04
N VAL A 76 -7.22 -0.67 -12.14
CA VAL A 76 -7.15 -0.09 -13.49
C VAL A 76 -8.51 -0.10 -14.17
N ILE A 77 -9.30 -1.17 -13.99
CA ILE A 77 -10.66 -1.29 -14.53
C ILE A 77 -11.51 -0.09 -14.08
N GLY A 78 -11.44 0.29 -12.80
CA GLY A 78 -12.18 1.46 -12.28
C GLY A 78 -11.73 2.81 -12.83
N LEU A 79 -10.64 2.87 -13.61
CA LEU A 79 -10.19 4.08 -14.32
C LEU A 79 -10.65 4.11 -15.78
N VAL A 80 -11.05 2.97 -16.34
CA VAL A 80 -11.36 2.79 -17.77
C VAL A 80 -12.86 2.58 -18.00
N TYR A 81 -13.54 1.93 -17.05
CA TYR A 81 -14.96 1.61 -17.15
C TYR A 81 -15.76 2.37 -16.10
N ASP A 82 -16.88 2.92 -16.53
CA ASP A 82 -17.85 3.55 -15.64
C ASP A 82 -18.96 2.56 -15.24
N THR A 83 -19.39 2.66 -13.98
CA THR A 83 -20.51 1.90 -13.42
C THR A 83 -21.80 2.73 -13.39
N LEU A 84 -22.95 2.08 -13.18
CA LEU A 84 -24.23 2.78 -13.06
C LEU A 84 -24.24 3.79 -11.90
N ALA A 85 -23.72 3.37 -10.76
CA ALA A 85 -23.53 4.19 -9.56
C ALA A 85 -22.06 4.12 -9.11
N ARG A 86 -21.60 5.13 -8.38
CA ARG A 86 -20.27 5.16 -7.76
C ARG A 86 -20.39 5.44 -6.26
N THR A 87 -19.35 5.14 -5.50
CA THR A 87 -19.29 5.47 -4.07
C THR A 87 -18.85 6.92 -3.87
N SER A 88 -19.62 7.69 -3.10
CA SER A 88 -19.24 9.02 -2.64
C SER A 88 -18.04 8.95 -1.69
N LYS A 89 -17.04 9.82 -1.88
CA LYS A 89 -15.87 9.87 -0.99
C LYS A 89 -16.19 10.41 0.41
N ASP A 90 -17.21 11.25 0.51
CA ASP A 90 -17.55 11.95 1.75
C ASP A 90 -18.52 11.15 2.61
N THR A 91 -19.52 10.54 1.97
CA THR A 91 -20.60 9.83 2.68
C THR A 91 -20.46 8.30 2.63
N MET A 92 -19.60 7.77 1.75
CA MET A 92 -19.50 6.34 1.46
C MET A 92 -20.78 5.68 0.93
N GLU A 93 -21.78 6.50 0.57
CA GLU A 93 -23.05 6.05 0.00
C GLU A 93 -22.96 5.92 -1.53
N PRO A 94 -23.75 5.03 -2.16
CA PRO A 94 -23.88 4.97 -3.60
C PRO A 94 -24.57 6.23 -4.13
N ILE A 95 -23.96 6.87 -5.13
CA ILE A 95 -24.51 8.03 -5.82
C ILE A 95 -24.61 7.75 -7.33
N PRO A 96 -25.57 8.38 -8.03
CA PRO A 96 -25.65 8.35 -9.49
C PRO A 96 -24.31 8.64 -10.17
N TRP A 97 -24.03 7.89 -11.24
CA TRP A 97 -22.86 8.07 -12.08
C TRP A 97 -23.27 8.05 -13.56
N VAL A 98 -23.19 6.91 -14.24
CA VAL A 98 -23.72 6.78 -15.62
C VAL A 98 -25.25 6.72 -15.60
N ALA A 99 -25.84 6.11 -14.58
CA ALA A 99 -27.27 6.19 -14.36
C ALA A 99 -27.61 7.54 -13.74
N GLU A 100 -28.68 8.17 -14.22
CA GLU A 100 -29.19 9.43 -13.66
C GLU A 100 -29.98 9.22 -12.37
N ASN A 101 -30.70 8.09 -12.26
CA ASN A 101 -31.48 7.69 -11.10
C ASN A 101 -31.76 6.18 -11.14
N TRP A 102 -32.29 5.64 -10.03
CA TRP A 102 -32.84 4.29 -9.96
C TRP A 102 -34.05 4.28 -9.01
N SER A 103 -34.91 3.28 -9.18
CA SER A 103 -36.03 3.00 -8.29
C SER A 103 -35.99 1.54 -7.87
N GLU A 104 -36.25 1.28 -6.60
CA GLU A 104 -36.33 -0.07 -6.05
C GLU A 104 -37.81 -0.44 -5.87
N ASP A 105 -38.24 -1.51 -6.53
CA ASP A 105 -39.59 -2.04 -6.38
C ASP A 105 -39.55 -3.02 -5.20
N THR A 106 -39.96 -2.57 -4.01
CA THR A 106 -39.94 -3.39 -2.79
C THR A 106 -41.37 -3.87 -2.52
N PRO A 107 -41.66 -5.18 -2.53
CA PRO A 107 -42.99 -5.68 -2.16
C PRO A 107 -43.28 -5.41 -0.66
N ASP A 108 -44.48 -4.91 -0.36
CA ASP A 108 -45.01 -4.71 1.01
C ASP A 108 -45.03 -5.99 1.86
#